data_AF-A0A418VBY9-F1
#
_entry.id   AF-A0A418VBY9-F1
#
_cell.length_a   1.000
_cell.length_b   1.000
_cell.length_c   1.000
_cell.angle_alpha   90.00
_cell.angle_beta   90.00
_cell.angle_gamma   90.00
#
_symmetry.space_group_name_H-M   'P 1'
#
loop_
_entity.id
_entity.type
_entity.pdbx_description
1 polymer ?
#
loop_
_entity_poly.entity_id
_entity_poly.type
_entity_poly.pdbx_seq_one_letter_code
_entity_poly.pdbx_strand_id
1 'polypeptide(L)'
;MHGAVKQLSAADWEAFLAGLYERDDRLELRRAGETYPPLEDVDAYGFSAHAEAMHSAEVDGDVWGTLEDIEESAGNEEEAWQKIVAFYLERGCVLIQVTGTDEREEWLVGEDLARRLQLI
;
A
#
# COMPACT_ATOMS: atom_id res chain seq x y z
N MET A 1 -12.41 -14.68 -0.35
CA MET A 1 -11.54 -14.57 -1.54
C MET A 1 -10.12 -14.56 -1.03
N HIS A 2 -9.16 -15.16 -1.73
CA HIS A 2 -7.75 -14.94 -1.40
C HIS A 2 -7.31 -13.64 -2.08
N GLY A 3 -6.50 -12.85 -1.39
CA GLY A 3 -5.92 -11.61 -1.86
C GLY A 3 -5.10 -11.77 -3.14
N ALA A 4 -4.68 -10.65 -3.71
CA ALA A 4 -3.90 -10.62 -4.95
C ALA A 4 -2.55 -9.93 -4.74
N VAL A 5 -1.59 -10.25 -5.62
CA VAL A 5 -0.33 -9.52 -5.72
C VAL A 5 -0.35 -8.68 -6.99
N LYS A 6 -0.10 -7.39 -6.86
CA LYS A 6 0.01 -6.42 -7.95
C LYS A 6 1.45 -5.96 -8.06
N GLN A 7 2.10 -6.25 -9.17
CA GLN A 7 3.44 -5.75 -9.45
C GLN A 7 3.35 -4.43 -10.21
N LEU A 8 4.07 -3.42 -9.74
CA LEU A 8 4.26 -2.13 -10.39
C LEU A 8 5.76 -1.89 -10.57
N SER A 9 6.17 -1.23 -11.65
CA SER A 9 7.51 -0.64 -11.69
C SER A 9 7.55 0.62 -10.81
N ALA A 10 8.73 1.09 -10.41
CA ALA A 10 8.87 2.38 -9.71
C ALA A 10 8.17 3.53 -10.47
N ALA A 11 8.28 3.56 -11.80
CA ALA A 11 7.60 4.57 -12.63
C ALA A 11 6.07 4.42 -12.62
N ASP A 12 5.56 3.18 -12.64
CA ASP A 12 4.12 2.94 -12.55
C ASP A 12 3.57 3.25 -11.16
N TRP A 13 4.38 3.06 -10.11
CA TRP A 13 4.04 3.44 -8.73
C TRP A 13 3.94 4.96 -8.58
N GLU A 14 4.93 5.71 -9.06
CA GLU A 14 4.88 7.17 -9.09
C GLU A 14 3.69 7.70 -9.89
N ALA A 15 3.44 7.12 -11.07
CA ALA A 15 2.30 7.48 -11.91
C ALA A 15 0.96 7.15 -11.26
N PHE A 16 0.89 6.04 -10.52
CA PHE A 16 -0.27 5.66 -9.72
C PHE A 16 -0.54 6.70 -8.64
N LEU A 17 0.46 7.03 -7.80
CA LEU A 17 0.34 8.03 -6.73
C LEU A 17 -0.07 9.41 -7.29
N ALA A 18 0.55 9.86 -8.38
CA ALA A 18 0.20 11.11 -9.04
C ALA A 18 -1.24 11.13 -9.61
N GLY A 19 -1.81 9.95 -9.85
CA GLY A 19 -3.21 9.77 -10.26
C GLY A 19 -4.20 9.83 -9.10
N LEU A 20 -3.74 9.89 -7.85
CA LEU A 20 -4.58 9.91 -6.65
C LEU A 20 -4.87 11.34 -6.18
N TYR A 21 -5.97 11.48 -5.46
CA TYR A 21 -6.22 12.64 -4.62
C TYR A 21 -6.85 12.21 -3.30
N GLU A 22 -6.63 13.00 -2.26
CA GLU A 22 -7.26 12.80 -0.95
C GLU A 22 -8.16 13.99 -0.59
N ARG A 23 -9.39 13.70 -0.19
CA ARG A 23 -10.34 14.69 0.33
C ARG A 23 -11.26 14.05 1.37
N ASP A 24 -11.43 14.72 2.50
CA ASP A 24 -12.30 14.26 3.60
C ASP A 24 -11.98 12.82 4.05
N ASP A 25 -10.69 12.54 4.29
CA ASP A 25 -10.14 11.23 4.67
C ASP A 25 -10.41 10.11 3.64
N ARG A 26 -10.70 10.47 2.40
CA ARG A 26 -10.97 9.52 1.30
C ARG A 26 -9.94 9.65 0.20
N LEU A 27 -9.24 8.55 -0.03
CA LEU A 27 -8.36 8.35 -1.17
C LEU A 27 -9.12 7.86 -2.40
N GLU A 28 -8.97 8.58 -3.52
CA GLU A 28 -9.65 8.30 -4.79
C GLU A 28 -8.77 8.60 -6.01
N LEU A 29 -9.18 8.10 -7.18
CA LEU A 29 -8.55 8.39 -8.47
C LEU A 29 -9.05 9.72 -9.05
N ARG A 30 -8.12 10.53 -9.55
CA ARG A 30 -8.44 11.74 -10.32
C ARG A 30 -9.18 11.39 -11.60
N ARG A 31 -10.12 12.25 -11.97
CA ARG A 31 -10.93 12.12 -13.18
C ARG A 31 -10.56 13.17 -14.21
N ALA A 32 -10.53 12.76 -15.48
CA ALA A 32 -10.25 13.66 -16.58
C ALA A 32 -11.29 14.79 -16.66
N GLY A 33 -10.83 16.03 -16.71
CA GLY A 33 -11.69 17.22 -16.80
C GLY A 33 -12.12 17.80 -15.46
N GLU A 34 -11.80 17.17 -14.33
CA GLU A 34 -12.00 17.74 -12.99
C GLU A 34 -10.78 18.56 -12.55
N THR A 35 -11.00 19.49 -11.61
CA THR A 35 -9.94 20.34 -11.03
C THR A 35 -9.73 19.96 -9.58
N TYR A 36 -8.48 19.72 -9.21
CA TYR A 36 -8.07 19.33 -7.86
C TYR A 36 -7.06 20.36 -7.32
N PRO A 37 -7.25 20.88 -6.10
CA PRO A 37 -6.25 21.68 -5.40
C PRO A 37 -4.94 20.90 -5.20
N PRO A 38 -3.77 21.57 -5.23
CA PRO A 38 -2.48 20.92 -4.93
C PRO A 38 -2.39 20.33 -3.52
N LEU A 39 -3.21 20.83 -2.57
CA LEU A 39 -3.28 20.29 -1.21
C LEU A 39 -3.88 18.88 -1.16
N GLU A 40 -4.52 18.43 -2.24
CA GLU A 40 -5.11 17.09 -2.37
C GLU A 40 -4.19 16.14 -3.14
N ASP A 41 -2.95 16.54 -3.45
CA ASP A 41 -1.96 15.66 -4.06
C ASP A 41 -1.52 14.59 -3.03
N VAL A 42 -1.30 13.36 -3.50
CA VAL A 42 -0.95 12.23 -2.66
C VAL A 42 0.43 11.71 -3.06
N ASP A 43 1.33 11.65 -2.09
CA ASP A 43 2.62 10.99 -2.18
C ASP A 43 2.60 9.67 -1.39
N ALA A 44 3.76 9.00 -1.26
CA ALA A 44 3.87 7.76 -0.50
C ALA A 44 3.48 7.94 0.98
N TYR A 45 3.78 9.10 1.58
CA TYR A 45 3.41 9.40 2.96
C TYR A 45 1.91 9.57 3.11
N GLY A 46 1.24 10.31 2.22
CA GLY A 46 -0.22 10.39 2.18
C GLY A 46 -0.89 9.03 1.95
N PHE A 47 -0.33 8.23 1.04
CA PHE A 47 -0.84 6.87 0.79
C PHE A 47 -0.71 5.96 2.03
N SER A 48 0.35 6.13 2.82
CA SER A 48 0.60 5.30 4.02
C SER A 48 -0.51 5.35 5.06
N ALA A 49 -1.24 6.46 5.16
CA ALA A 49 -2.38 6.59 6.08
C ALA A 49 -3.55 5.65 5.72
N HIS A 50 -3.55 5.10 4.51
CA HIS A 50 -4.58 4.19 3.99
C HIS A 50 -4.10 2.75 3.80
N ALA A 51 -2.81 2.48 4.00
CA ALA A 51 -2.27 1.13 3.93
C ALA A 51 -2.57 0.36 5.22
N GLU A 52 -2.83 -0.94 5.10
CA GLU A 52 -3.02 -1.84 6.25
C GLU A 52 -1.68 -2.18 6.92
N ALA A 53 -0.63 -2.28 6.11
CA ALA A 53 0.75 -2.47 6.52
C ALA A 53 1.67 -2.16 5.34
N MET A 54 2.93 -1.84 5.62
CA MET A 54 3.91 -1.55 4.58
C MET A 54 5.32 -1.95 5.02
N HIS A 55 6.15 -2.27 4.04
CA HIS A 55 7.58 -2.38 4.18
C HIS A 55 8.18 -1.53 3.06
N SER A 56 8.44 -0.27 3.39
CA SER A 56 8.85 0.77 2.46
C SER A 56 10.23 1.29 2.85
N ALA A 57 11.00 1.73 1.86
CA ALA A 57 12.26 2.41 2.07
C ALA A 57 12.06 3.91 2.35
N GLU A 58 10.98 4.47 1.80
CA GLU A 58 10.66 5.90 1.89
C GLU A 58 9.82 6.23 3.11
N VAL A 59 8.93 5.33 3.51
CA VAL A 59 8.03 5.50 4.65
C VAL A 59 8.34 4.48 5.74
N ASP A 60 8.65 4.98 6.94
CA ASP A 60 8.95 4.13 8.10
C ASP A 60 7.69 3.35 8.52
N GLY A 61 7.67 2.05 8.21
CA GLY A 61 6.61 1.13 8.58
C GLY A 61 6.96 0.35 9.84
N ASP A 62 5.99 0.17 10.74
CA ASP A 62 6.19 -0.60 11.97
C ASP A 62 5.93 -2.09 11.73
N VAL A 63 6.88 -2.77 11.08
CA VAL A 63 6.78 -4.21 10.77
C VAL A 63 6.62 -5.04 12.06
N TRP A 64 7.38 -4.72 13.11
CA TRP A 64 7.33 -5.47 14.37
C TRP A 64 6.05 -5.20 15.16
N GLY A 65 5.61 -3.94 15.27
CA GLY A 65 4.34 -3.60 15.88
C GLY A 65 3.16 -4.23 15.13
N THR A 66 3.18 -4.21 13.80
CA THR A 66 2.16 -4.89 12.98
C THR A 66 2.16 -6.40 13.22
N LEU A 67 3.33 -7.04 13.36
CA LEU A 67 3.44 -8.46 13.68
C LEU A 67 2.84 -8.79 15.07
N GLU A 68 3.11 -7.93 16.05
CA GLU A 68 2.55 -8.05 17.40
C GLU A 68 1.03 -7.88 17.41
N ASP A 69 0.50 -6.91 16.63
CA ASP A 69 -0.94 -6.65 16.51
C ASP A 69 -1.71 -7.84 15.92
N ILE A 70 -1.07 -8.63 15.05
CA ILE A 70 -1.66 -9.87 14.50
C ILE A 70 -1.36 -11.10 15.36
N GLU A 71 -0.82 -10.92 16.56
CA GLU A 71 -0.49 -11.96 17.55
C GLU A 71 0.51 -13.03 17.03
N GLU A 72 1.43 -12.63 16.15
CA GLU A 72 2.46 -13.50 15.58
C GLU A 72 3.86 -13.23 16.15
N SER A 73 4.80 -14.12 15.84
CA SER A 73 6.22 -13.95 16.20
C SER A 73 7.13 -14.41 15.06
N ALA A 74 8.32 -13.83 14.95
CA ALA A 74 9.28 -14.14 13.88
C ALA A 74 10.72 -14.05 14.38
N GLY A 75 11.62 -14.80 13.77
CA GLY A 75 13.05 -14.79 14.10
C GLY A 75 13.83 -13.65 13.44
N ASN A 76 13.27 -12.99 12.43
CA ASN A 76 13.84 -11.85 11.72
C ASN A 76 12.74 -11.09 10.96
N GLU A 77 13.11 -9.93 10.41
CA GLU A 77 12.19 -9.01 9.74
C GLU A 77 11.60 -9.57 8.44
N GLU A 78 12.38 -10.38 7.71
CA GLU A 78 11.89 -11.05 6.49
C GLU A 78 10.76 -12.04 6.82
N GLU A 79 10.96 -12.87 7.84
CA GLU A 79 9.93 -13.79 8.32
C GLU A 79 8.72 -13.03 8.87
N ALA A 80 8.94 -11.93 9.61
CA ALA A 80 7.86 -11.08 10.10
C ALA A 80 6.99 -10.56 8.95
N TRP A 81 7.63 -9.99 7.93
CA TRP A 81 6.93 -9.45 6.78
C TRP A 81 6.18 -10.52 5.99
N GLN A 82 6.77 -11.70 5.76
CA GLN A 82 6.10 -12.81 5.10
C GLN A 82 4.82 -13.26 5.83
N LYS A 83 4.85 -13.26 7.17
CA LYS A 83 3.68 -13.59 8.00
C LYS A 83 2.59 -12.52 7.91
N ILE A 84 2.97 -11.24 7.96
CA ILE A 84 2.05 -10.11 7.78
C ILE A 84 1.38 -10.19 6.42
N VAL A 85 2.15 -10.39 5.35
CA VAL A 85 1.64 -10.56 3.98
C VAL A 85 0.64 -11.71 3.91
N ALA A 86 0.99 -12.89 4.44
CA ALA A 86 0.09 -14.03 4.44
C ALA A 86 -1.23 -13.73 5.18
N PHE A 87 -1.14 -13.12 6.37
CA PHE A 87 -2.28 -12.77 7.19
C PHE A 87 -3.27 -11.85 6.46
N TYR A 88 -2.78 -10.79 5.81
CA TYR A 88 -3.64 -9.83 5.11
C TYR A 88 -4.16 -10.36 3.77
N LEU A 89 -3.35 -11.14 3.02
CA LEU A 89 -3.81 -11.77 1.79
C LEU A 89 -4.94 -12.78 2.05
N GLU A 90 -4.91 -13.54 3.15
CA GLU A 90 -6.02 -14.43 3.52
C GLU A 90 -7.34 -13.69 3.78
N ARG A 91 -7.25 -12.39 4.11
CA ARG A 91 -8.39 -11.50 4.37
C ARG A 91 -8.86 -10.71 3.16
N GLY A 92 -8.29 -10.97 1.99
CA GLY A 92 -8.68 -10.35 0.71
C GLY A 92 -7.92 -9.06 0.37
N CYS A 93 -6.95 -8.65 1.20
CA CYS A 93 -6.11 -7.50 0.87
C CYS A 93 -5.26 -7.75 -0.39
N VAL A 94 -4.76 -6.66 -0.97
CA VAL A 94 -3.88 -6.68 -2.13
C VAL A 94 -2.49 -6.25 -1.69
N LEU A 95 -1.48 -7.05 -2.03
CA LEU A 95 -0.08 -6.67 -1.90
C LEU A 95 0.37 -5.96 -3.18
N ILE A 96 0.74 -4.70 -3.09
CA ILE A 96 1.46 -3.99 -4.14
C ILE A 96 2.96 -4.23 -3.91
N GLN A 97 3.64 -4.76 -4.91
CA GLN A 97 5.10 -4.89 -4.93
C GLN A 97 5.66 -3.93 -5.97
N VAL A 98 6.40 -2.92 -5.51
CA VAL A 98 7.10 -1.99 -6.40
C VAL A 98 8.46 -2.60 -6.75
N THR A 99 8.74 -2.67 -8.05
CA THR A 99 9.91 -3.32 -8.62
C THR A 99 10.84 -2.31 -9.27
N GLY A 100 12.14 -2.64 -9.30
CA GLY A 100 13.16 -1.75 -9.85
C GLY A 100 13.65 -0.68 -8.87
N THR A 101 13.30 -0.81 -7.59
CA THR A 101 13.85 -0.04 -6.47
C THR A 101 15.09 -0.74 -5.91
N ASP A 102 16.01 0.04 -5.32
CA ASP A 102 17.22 -0.50 -4.67
C ASP A 102 16.89 -1.17 -3.32
N GLU A 103 15.84 -0.70 -2.68
CA GLU A 103 15.33 -1.19 -1.39
C GLU A 103 13.90 -1.73 -1.54
N ARG A 104 13.43 -2.48 -0.53
CA ARG A 104 12.10 -3.09 -0.56
C ARG A 104 11.03 -2.01 -0.49
N GLU A 105 10.00 -2.18 -1.31
CA GLU A 105 8.89 -1.25 -1.42
C GLU A 105 7.59 -2.03 -1.65
N GLU A 106 6.91 -2.36 -0.55
CA GLU A 106 5.72 -3.23 -0.54
C GLU A 106 4.60 -2.66 0.35
N TRP A 107 3.38 -2.72 -0.16
CA TRP A 107 2.21 -2.10 0.47
C TRP A 107 1.02 -3.06 0.50
N LEU A 108 0.41 -3.24 1.67
CA LEU A 108 -0.83 -3.98 1.82
C LEU A 108 -2.03 -3.03 1.84
N VAL A 109 -3.00 -3.30 0.98
CA VAL A 109 -4.18 -2.44 0.78
C VAL A 109 -5.44 -3.27 0.97
N GLY A 110 -6.38 -2.79 1.79
CA GLY A 110 -7.68 -3.42 1.96
C GLY A 110 -8.44 -3.62 0.65
N GLU A 111 -9.21 -4.71 0.53
CA GLU A 111 -9.87 -5.12 -0.72
C GLU A 111 -10.75 -4.01 -1.33
N ASP A 112 -11.55 -3.33 -0.49
CA ASP A 112 -12.47 -2.28 -0.94
C ASP A 112 -11.73 -1.06 -1.49
N LEU A 113 -10.61 -0.69 -0.85
CA LEU A 113 -9.77 0.39 -1.34
C LEU A 113 -9.08 -0.03 -2.64
N ALA A 114 -8.55 -1.25 -2.71
CA ALA A 114 -7.90 -1.76 -3.92
C ALA A 114 -8.85 -1.77 -5.12
N ARG A 115 -10.12 -2.17 -4.93
CA ARG A 115 -11.17 -2.08 -5.98
C ARG A 115 -11.45 -0.63 -6.38
N ARG A 116 -11.57 0.28 -5.40
CA ARG A 116 -11.82 1.71 -5.66
C ARG A 116 -10.70 2.35 -6.48
N LEU A 117 -9.46 1.96 -6.18
CA LEU A 117 -8.24 2.46 -6.85
C LEU A 117 -7.87 1.65 -8.10
N GLN A 118 -8.72 0.71 -8.53
CA GLN A 118 -8.53 -0.11 -9.73
C GLN A 118 -7.22 -0.93 -9.74
N LEU A 119 -6.80 -1.40 -8.57
CA LEU A 119 -5.63 -2.25 -8.41
C LEU A 119 -5.92 -3.73 -8.73
N ILE A 120 -7.19 -4.14 -8.67
CA ILE A 120 -7.73 -5.48 -8.96
C ILE A 120 -9.05 -5.43 -9.73
#